data_AF-A0A352S3C3-F1
#
_entry.id   AF-A0A352S3C3-F1
#
_cell.length_a   1.000
_cell.length_b   1.000
_cell.length_c   1.000
_cell.angle_alpha   90.00
_cell.angle_beta   90.00
_cell.angle_gamma   90.00
#
_symmetry.space_group_name_H-M   'P 1'
#
loop_
_entity.id
_entity.type
_entity.pdbx_description
1 polymer ?
#
loop_
_entity_poly.entity_id
_entity_poly.type
_entity_poly.pdbx_seq_one_letter_code
_entity_poly.pdbx_strand_id
1 'polypeptide(L)'
;GRVNGAAFSGKAGGAGGAAGAGGTDSSSSSDTESAVIKAIKQQIETLQKLLATQMQQLQAAQNAKTDERTKASTVATLQGAVSSTNAALSQAYAKLAEAMQQESGSSTGGVVNTTA
;
A
#
# COMPACT_ATOMS: atom_id res chain seq x y z
N GLY A 1 28.21 -65.76 4.98
CA GLY A 1 27.27 -66.59 5.75
C GLY A 1 25.91 -65.90 5.76
N ARG A 2 24.86 -66.69 5.52
CA ARG A 2 23.41 -66.35 5.53
C ARG A 2 22.99 -65.81 6.92
N VAL A 3 21.94 -65.02 7.19
CA VAL A 3 20.49 -64.99 6.82
C VAL A 3 19.88 -63.70 7.44
N ASN A 4 18.95 -62.97 6.84
CA ASN A 4 17.48 -62.88 7.14
C ASN A 4 17.07 -61.43 6.75
N GLY A 5 15.98 -61.09 6.03
CA GLY A 5 14.69 -61.74 5.87
C GLY A 5 13.63 -61.11 6.79
N ALA A 6 13.07 -59.95 6.43
CA ALA A 6 11.74 -59.49 6.88
C ALA A 6 11.23 -58.32 6.02
N ALA A 7 10.24 -58.58 5.17
CA ALA A 7 9.39 -57.57 4.58
C ALA A 7 8.35 -57.14 5.62
N PHE A 8 8.15 -55.83 5.82
CA PHE A 8 6.89 -55.30 6.34
C PHE A 8 6.53 -54.00 5.63
N SER A 9 5.48 -54.10 4.83
CA SER A 9 4.64 -53.01 4.34
C SER A 9 4.15 -52.17 5.51
N GLY A 10 4.28 -50.84 5.44
CA GLY A 10 3.50 -50.00 6.33
C GLY A 10 3.97 -48.57 6.42
N LYS A 11 3.19 -47.69 5.79
CA LYS A 11 2.71 -46.44 6.38
C LYS A 11 3.81 -45.46 6.82
N ALA A 12 3.99 -44.41 6.02
CA ALA A 12 4.45 -43.12 6.48
C ALA A 12 3.71 -42.73 7.79
N GLY A 13 4.36 -42.94 8.93
CA GLY A 13 4.09 -42.27 10.18
C GLY A 13 4.96 -41.01 10.24
N GLY A 14 4.60 -39.93 10.91
CA GLY A 14 3.39 -39.58 11.65
C GLY A 14 3.31 -38.04 11.61
N ALA A 15 2.12 -37.47 11.44
CA ALA A 15 1.34 -36.93 12.56
C ALA A 15 2.10 -35.87 13.38
N GLY A 16 1.86 -34.61 13.02
CA GLY A 16 2.27 -33.43 13.78
C GLY A 16 1.92 -32.15 13.03
N GLY A 17 0.65 -31.73 13.10
CA GLY A 17 0.23 -30.44 12.54
C GLY A 17 -1.23 -30.37 12.07
N ALA A 18 -2.18 -30.66 12.96
CA ALA A 18 -3.51 -30.11 12.82
C ALA A 18 -3.46 -28.62 13.19
N ALA A 19 -3.44 -27.72 12.20
CA ALA A 19 -3.83 -26.30 12.28
C ALA A 19 -3.55 -25.66 10.90
N GLY A 20 -4.51 -25.15 10.13
CA GLY A 20 -5.95 -25.08 10.34
C GLY A 20 -6.64 -25.17 8.99
N ALA A 21 -7.81 -25.80 9.01
CA ALA A 21 -8.90 -25.35 8.19
C ALA A 21 -9.26 -23.91 8.63
N GLY A 22 -8.55 -22.91 8.09
CA GLY A 22 -9.15 -21.62 7.79
C GLY A 22 -9.67 -21.79 6.37
N GLY A 23 -10.86 -22.33 6.16
CA GLY A 23 -12.05 -21.62 6.60
C GLY A 23 -12.09 -20.39 5.70
N THR A 24 -12.72 -20.55 4.55
CA THR A 24 -13.29 -19.50 3.72
C THR A 24 -13.56 -18.21 4.51
N ASP A 25 -12.64 -17.25 4.46
CA ASP A 25 -12.99 -15.84 4.59
C ASP A 25 -13.49 -15.37 3.22
N SER A 26 -14.55 -16.03 2.75
CA SER A 26 -15.49 -15.48 1.77
C SER A 26 -16.50 -14.55 2.46
N SER A 27 -16.10 -13.92 3.56
CA SER A 27 -16.91 -12.99 4.34
C SER A 27 -16.25 -11.62 4.34
N SER A 28 -16.40 -10.91 3.23
CA SER A 28 -16.65 -9.46 3.18
C SER A 28 -16.55 -9.00 1.73
N SER A 29 -17.40 -9.55 0.86
CA SER A 29 -17.91 -8.73 -0.23
C SER A 29 -18.79 -7.66 0.41
N SER A 30 -18.53 -6.40 0.05
CA SER A 30 -19.35 -5.20 0.30
C SER A 30 -18.81 -4.17 1.30
N ASP A 31 -17.50 -4.02 1.54
CA ASP A 31 -16.92 -2.80 2.18
C ASP A 31 -15.40 -2.61 1.95
N THR A 32 -14.83 -3.47 1.12
CA THR A 32 -13.40 -3.70 0.94
C THR A 32 -12.82 -2.78 -0.11
N GLU A 33 -12.90 -1.46 0.12
CA GLU A 33 -11.72 -0.70 -0.27
C GLU A 33 -10.55 -1.27 0.54
N SER A 34 -9.57 -1.87 -0.14
CA SER A 34 -8.34 -2.35 0.48
C SER A 34 -7.82 -1.29 1.46
N ALA A 35 -7.44 -1.71 2.67
CA ALA A 35 -6.90 -0.81 3.70
C ALA A 35 -5.75 0.06 3.16
N VAL A 36 -5.02 -0.47 2.17
CA VAL A 36 -4.01 0.22 1.38
C VAL A 36 -4.58 1.43 0.62
N ILE A 37 -5.70 1.29 -0.10
CA ILE A 37 -6.31 2.40 -0.85
C ILE A 37 -6.85 3.47 0.11
N LYS A 38 -7.47 3.07 1.23
CA LYS A 38 -7.90 3.99 2.30
C LYS A 38 -6.72 4.78 2.88
N ALA A 39 -5.60 4.11 3.18
CA ALA A 39 -4.39 4.76 3.68
C ALA A 39 -3.81 5.74 2.66
N ILE A 40 -3.76 5.36 1.38
CA ILE A 40 -3.28 6.24 0.30
C ILE A 40 -4.20 7.46 0.14
N LYS A 41 -5.52 7.29 0.18
CA LYS A 41 -6.49 8.40 0.14
C LYS A 41 -6.30 9.36 1.31
N GLN A 42 -6.15 8.86 2.53
CA GLN A 42 -5.85 9.71 3.69
C GLN A 42 -4.55 10.48 3.50
N GLN A 43 -3.52 9.82 2.94
CA GLN A 43 -2.25 10.48 2.67
C GLN A 43 -2.41 11.59 1.62
N ILE A 44 -3.20 11.37 0.57
CA ILE A 44 -3.53 12.39 -0.44
C ILE A 44 -4.29 13.56 0.19
N GLU A 45 -5.32 13.31 1.01
CA GLU A 45 -6.04 14.38 1.73
C GLU A 45 -5.10 15.22 2.61
N THR A 46 -4.18 14.55 3.31
CA THR A 46 -3.23 15.23 4.19
C THR A 46 -2.28 16.10 3.37
N LEU A 47 -1.81 15.60 2.22
CA LEU A 47 -0.98 16.36 1.28
C LEU A 47 -1.73 17.54 0.67
N GLN A 48 -3.01 17.38 0.32
CA GLN A 48 -3.85 18.47 -0.19
C GLN A 48 -4.05 19.57 0.86
N LYS A 49 -4.33 19.21 2.11
CA LYS A 49 -4.41 20.17 3.23
C LYS A 49 -3.08 20.88 3.46
N LEU A 50 -1.97 20.15 3.38
CA LEU A 50 -0.64 20.72 3.51
C LEU A 50 -0.37 21.73 2.38
N LEU A 51 -0.77 21.42 1.14
CA LEU A 51 -0.63 22.34 0.00
C LEU A 51 -1.47 23.61 0.19
N ALA A 52 -2.72 23.49 0.62
CA ALA A 52 -3.56 24.66 0.93
C ALA A 52 -2.93 25.53 2.03
N THR A 53 -2.39 24.89 3.07
CA THR A 53 -1.70 25.58 4.16
C THR A 53 -0.43 26.28 3.67
N GLN A 54 0.35 25.66 2.78
CA GLN A 54 1.53 26.28 2.16
C GLN A 54 1.16 27.47 1.28
N MET A 55 0.07 27.40 0.49
CA MET A 55 -0.40 28.55 -0.28
C MET A 55 -0.81 29.71 0.63
N GLN A 56 -1.50 29.42 1.73
CA GLN A 56 -1.89 30.42 2.71
C GLN A 56 -0.66 31.02 3.41
N GLN A 57 0.35 30.22 3.74
CA GLN A 57 1.63 30.70 4.28
C GLN A 57 2.39 31.55 3.25
N LEU A 58 2.33 31.22 1.96
CA LEU A 58 2.98 31.99 0.90
C LEU A 58 2.32 33.36 0.77
N GLN A 59 0.99 33.42 0.83
CA GLN A 59 0.24 34.66 0.82
C GLN A 59 0.48 35.49 2.10
N ALA A 60 0.55 34.84 3.26
CA ALA A 60 0.91 35.47 4.52
C ALA A 60 2.36 36.00 4.51
N ALA A 61 3.31 35.26 3.94
CA ALA A 61 4.71 35.67 3.82
C ALA A 61 4.90 36.85 2.86
N GLN A 62 4.12 36.91 1.77
CA GLN A 62 4.09 38.07 0.88
C GLN A 62 3.58 39.31 1.63
N ASN A 63 2.51 39.15 2.41
CA ASN A 63 1.88 40.22 3.19
C ASN A 63 2.60 40.54 4.51
N ALA A 64 3.54 39.69 4.94
CA ALA A 64 4.28 39.89 6.18
C ALA A 64 5.09 41.18 6.10
N LYS A 65 5.19 41.92 7.20
CA LYS A 65 6.07 43.10 7.30
C LYS A 65 7.46 42.65 7.76
N THR A 66 8.13 41.85 6.93
CA THR A 66 9.51 41.38 7.15
C THR A 66 10.43 41.88 6.04
N ASP A 67 11.75 41.81 6.26
CA ASP A 67 12.75 42.22 5.28
C ASP A 67 12.66 41.39 3.99
N GLU A 68 12.90 42.04 2.84
CA GLU A 68 12.84 41.44 1.49
C GLU A 68 13.65 40.14 1.37
N ARG A 69 14.83 40.07 1.99
CA ARG A 69 15.68 38.88 1.99
C ARG A 69 15.02 37.71 2.73
N THR A 70 14.39 37.99 3.87
CA THR A 70 13.67 37.00 4.67
C THR A 70 12.43 36.53 3.93
N LYS A 71 11.68 37.44 3.28
CA LYS A 71 10.55 37.09 2.41
C LYS A 71 10.98 36.18 1.26
N ALA A 72 12.02 36.56 0.53
CA ALA A 72 12.53 35.80 -0.60
C ALA A 72 12.94 34.38 -0.18
N SER A 73 13.63 34.25 0.96
CA SER A 73 13.99 32.94 1.52
C SER A 73 12.75 32.12 1.89
N THR A 74 11.75 32.72 2.54
CA THR A 74 10.51 32.03 2.92
C THR A 74 9.71 31.59 1.70
N VAL A 75 9.57 32.46 0.70
CA VAL A 75 8.89 32.15 -0.57
C VAL A 75 9.62 31.03 -1.31
N ALA A 76 10.96 31.07 -1.38
CA ALA A 76 11.74 30.00 -2.02
C ALA A 76 11.56 28.65 -1.29
N THR A 77 11.61 28.66 0.05
CA THR A 77 11.34 27.45 0.86
C THR A 77 9.93 26.91 0.61
N LEU A 78 8.92 27.79 0.59
CA LEU A 78 7.53 27.39 0.34
C LEU A 78 7.33 26.87 -1.09
N GLN A 79 7.95 27.48 -2.10
CA GLN A 79 7.91 26.98 -3.48
C GLN A 79 8.55 25.59 -3.61
N GLY A 80 9.65 25.34 -2.90
CA GLY A 80 10.26 24.02 -2.80
C GLY A 80 9.37 23.01 -2.09
N ALA A 81 8.75 23.40 -0.98
CA ALA A 81 7.80 22.59 -0.25
C ALA A 81 6.57 22.23 -1.10
N VAL A 82 6.06 23.17 -1.91
CA VAL A 82 4.92 22.93 -2.82
C VAL A 82 5.31 21.93 -3.89
N SER A 83 6.51 22.08 -4.48
CA SER A 83 7.02 21.13 -5.48
C SER A 83 7.19 19.72 -4.90
N SER A 84 7.73 19.61 -3.69
CA SER A 84 7.87 18.35 -2.96
C SER A 84 6.49 17.72 -2.65
N THR A 85 5.53 18.55 -2.21
CA THR A 85 4.16 18.12 -1.92
C THR A 85 3.48 17.60 -3.19
N ASN A 86 3.62 18.29 -4.33
CA ASN A 86 3.10 17.83 -5.62
C ASN A 86 3.74 16.52 -6.06
N ALA A 87 5.06 16.35 -5.89
CA ALA A 87 5.74 15.09 -6.22
C ALA A 87 5.22 13.93 -5.36
N ALA A 88 5.06 14.14 -4.05
CA ALA A 88 4.46 13.16 -3.15
C ALA A 88 3.02 12.82 -3.53
N LEU A 89 2.25 13.82 -3.98
CA LEU A 89 0.87 13.65 -4.44
C LEU A 89 0.80 12.78 -5.70
N SER A 90 1.67 13.04 -6.69
CA SER A 90 1.81 12.19 -7.88
C SER A 90 2.23 10.76 -7.54
N GLN A 91 3.17 10.57 -6.60
CA GLN A 91 3.55 9.23 -6.13
C GLN A 91 2.41 8.51 -5.42
N ALA A 92 1.63 9.21 -4.60
CA ALA A 92 0.47 8.63 -3.94
C ALA A 92 -0.60 8.18 -4.96
N TYR A 93 -0.85 8.97 -6.00
CA TYR A 93 -1.73 8.53 -7.10
C TYR A 93 -1.17 7.33 -7.87
N ALA A 94 0.14 7.27 -8.12
CA ALA A 94 0.76 6.11 -8.75
C ALA A 94 0.58 4.84 -7.89
N LYS A 95 0.80 4.94 -6.57
CA LYS A 95 0.55 3.84 -5.63
C LYS A 95 -0.92 3.44 -5.57
N LEU A 96 -1.85 4.40 -5.68
CA LEU A 96 -3.27 4.11 -5.74
C LEU A 96 -3.60 3.30 -6.99
N ALA A 97 -3.05 3.69 -8.15
CA ALA A 97 -3.21 2.96 -9.39
C ALA A 97 -2.60 1.55 -9.32
N GLU A 98 -1.39 1.39 -8.77
CA GLU A 98 -0.77 0.08 -8.52
C GLU A 98 -1.63 -0.80 -7.61
N ALA A 99 -2.12 -0.26 -6.49
CA ALA A 99 -2.98 -1.01 -5.57
C ALA A 99 -4.26 -1.48 -6.26
N MET A 100 -4.90 -0.62 -7.06
CA MET A 100 -6.07 -1.00 -7.87
C MET A 100 -5.74 -2.05 -8.93
N GLN A 101 -4.58 -1.94 -9.59
CA GLN A 101 -4.10 -2.91 -10.59
C GLN A 101 -3.84 -4.28 -9.94
N GLN A 102 -3.27 -4.29 -8.73
CA GLN A 102 -2.91 -5.51 -8.01
C GLN A 102 -4.14 -6.22 -7.43
N GLU A 103 -5.13 -5.44 -6.98
CA GLU A 103 -6.45 -5.96 -6.62
C GLU A 103 -7.19 -6.53 -7.83
N SER A 104 -7.10 -5.87 -8.99
CA SER A 104 -7.70 -6.35 -10.25
C SER A 104 -6.98 -7.58 -10.83
N GLY A 105 -5.65 -7.63 -10.72
CA GLY A 105 -4.81 -8.71 -11.26
C GLY A 105 -4.89 -10.01 -10.47
N SER A 106 -5.17 -9.94 -9.17
CA SER A 106 -5.31 -11.13 -8.30
C SER A 106 -6.55 -11.97 -8.63
N SER A 107 -7.55 -11.41 -9.31
CA SER A 107 -8.81 -12.09 -9.68
C SER A 107 -8.74 -12.90 -10.99
N THR A 108 -7.69 -12.78 -11.80
CA THR A 108 -7.66 -13.37 -13.16
C THR A 108 -6.71 -14.56 -13.35
N GLY A 109 -5.91 -14.94 -12.33
CA GLY A 109 -4.82 -15.90 -12.48
C GLY A 109 -5.05 -17.34 -11.99
N GLY A 110 -6.21 -17.70 -11.42
CA GLY A 110 -6.33 -18.93 -10.60
C GLY A 110 -7.33 -20.02 -11.03
N VAL A 111 -8.26 -19.77 -11.97
CA VAL A 111 -9.37 -20.72 -12.24
C VAL A 111 -9.31 -21.43 -13.61
N VAL A 112 -8.21 -21.30 -14.36
CA VAL A 112 -7.99 -22.04 -15.61
C VAL A 112 -6.83 -23.04 -15.47
N ASN A 113 -6.86 -23.87 -14.43
CA ASN A 113 -5.97 -25.03 -14.33
C ASN A 113 -6.68 -26.27 -13.77
N THR A 114 -7.87 -26.60 -14.30
CA THR A 114 -8.47 -27.94 -14.23
C THR A 114 -9.27 -28.25 -15.51
N THR A 115 -8.64 -28.11 -16.67
CA THR A 115 -9.07 -28.79 -17.90
C THR A 115 -7.86 -29.46 -18.55
N ALA A 116 -7.44 -30.57 -17.95
CA ALA A 116 -6.69 -31.65 -18.57
C ALA A 116 -6.76 -32.88 -17.65
#